data_AF-A0A8R1INE9-F1
#
_entry.id   AF-A0A8R1INE9-F1
#
_cell.length_a   1.000
_cell.length_b   1.000
_cell.length_c   1.000
_cell.angle_alpha   90.00
_cell.angle_beta   90.00
_cell.angle_gamma   90.00
#
_symmetry.space_group_name_H-M   'P 1'
#
loop_
_entity.id
_entity.type
_entity.pdbx_description
1 polymer ?
#
loop_
_entity_poly.entity_id
_entity_poly.type
_entity_poly.pdbx_seq_one_letter_code
_entity_poly.pdbx_strand_id
1 'polypeptide(L)' 'EHATWLNWTRVFIDASAALGLVYDRKTTAEEVIERQCKNAGCETERAKMLHKLGG' A
#
# COMPACT_ATOMS: atom_id res chain seq x y z
N GLU A 1 7.01 -4.66 -19.80
CA GLU A 1 5.79 -4.45 -19.00
C GLU A 1 5.56 -5.65 -18.08
N HIS A 2 5.82 -5.51 -16.78
CA HIS A 2 5.35 -6.47 -15.79
C HIS A 2 4.85 -5.67 -14.58
N ALA A 3 3.54 -5.69 -14.38
CA ALA A 3 2.86 -5.08 -13.25
C ALA A 3 3.13 -5.85 -11.94
N THR A 4 4.40 -6.07 -11.58
CA THR A 4 4.79 -6.73 -10.32
C THR A 4 4.56 -5.86 -9.09
N TRP A 5 4.09 -4.62 -9.28
CA TRP A 5 3.79 -3.68 -8.20
C TRP A 5 2.34 -3.77 -7.71
N LEU A 6 1.41 -4.28 -8.54
CA LEU A 6 0.03 -4.47 -8.09
C LEU A 6 -0.03 -5.68 -7.16
N ASN A 7 -0.38 -5.44 -5.89
CA ASN A 7 -0.64 -6.52 -4.96
C ASN A 7 -1.98 -7.18 -5.31
N TRP A 8 -1.96 -8.18 -6.18
CA TRP A 8 -3.17 -8.91 -6.61
C TRP A 8 -3.92 -9.55 -5.44
N THR A 9 -3.23 -9.92 -4.36
CA THR A 9 -3.87 -10.38 -3.12
C THR A 9 -4.70 -9.27 -2.47
N ARG A 10 -4.20 -8.02 -2.50
CA ARG A 10 -4.98 -6.85 -2.03
C ARG A 10 -6.23 -6.66 -2.89
N VAL A 11 -6.12 -6.76 -4.21
CA VAL A 11 -7.28 -6.67 -5.13
C VAL A 11 -8.32 -7.74 -4.81
N PHE A 12 -7.89 -8.98 -4.57
CA PHE A 12 -8.79 -10.08 -4.19
C PHE A 12 -9.48 -9.85 -2.83
N ILE A 13 -8.74 -9.38 -1.83
CA ILE A 13 -9.28 -9.05 -0.50
C ILE A 13 -10.30 -7.91 -0.61
N ASP A 14 -10.02 -6.90 -1.44
CA ASP A 14 -10.89 -5.76 -1.64
C ASP A 14 -12.19 -6.15 -2.38
N ALA A 15 -12.10 -7.04 -3.37
CA ALA A 15 -13.28 -7.62 -4.03
C ALA A 15 -14.12 -8.48 -3.07
N SER A 16 -13.47 -9.29 -2.23
CA SER A 16 -14.15 -10.12 -1.23
C SER A 16 -14.85 -9.27 -0.16
N ALA A 17 -14.26 -8.14 0.23
CA ALA A 17 -14.90 -7.18 1.12
C ALA A 17 -16.10 -6.49 0.47
N ALA A 18 -16.04 -6.16 -0.82
CA ALA A 18 -17.17 -5.58 -1.56
C ALA A 18 -18.35 -6.56 -1.68
N LEU A 19 -18.07 -7.86 -1.74
CA LEU A 19 -19.07 -8.94 -1.69
C LEU A 19 -19.58 -9.26 -0.27
N GLY A 20 -19.09 -8.56 0.77
CA GLY A 20 -19.47 -8.78 2.16
C GLY A 20 -18.86 -10.03 2.81
N LEU A 21 -17.90 -10.68 2.15
CA LEU A 21 -17.25 -11.90 2.64
C LEU A 21 -16.11 -11.61 3.63
N VAL A 22 -15.57 -10.39 3.62
CA VAL A 22 -14.47 -9.95 4.49
C VAL A 22 -14.83 -8.61 5.13
N TYR A 23 -14.60 -8.52 6.44
CA TYR A 23 -14.81 -7.33 7.28
C TYR A 23 -13.59 -7.06 8.17
N ASP A 24 -13.57 -5.93 8.89
CA ASP A 24 -12.45 -5.47 9.74
C ASP A 24 -11.07 -5.39 9.04
N ARG A 25 -11.03 -4.86 7.81
CA ARG A 25 -9.74 -4.62 7.14
C ARG A 25 -8.99 -3.49 7.85
N LYS A 26 -7.88 -3.85 8.49
CA LYS A 26 -6.98 -2.89 9.12
C LYS A 26 -6.10 -2.23 8.06
N THR A 27 -6.15 -0.90 7.99
CA THR A 27 -5.26 -0.08 7.18
C THR A 27 -4.51 0.89 8.07
N THR A 28 -3.21 1.02 7.84
CA THR A 28 -2.40 2.01 8.55
C THR A 28 -2.72 3.40 7.99
N ALA A 29 -2.99 4.37 8.87
CA ALA A 29 -3.25 5.75 8.47
C ALA A 29 -2.00 6.38 7.83
N GLU A 30 -2.20 7.24 6.83
CA GLU A 30 -1.12 7.86 6.06
C GLU A 30 -0.17 8.67 6.94
N GLU A 31 -0.70 9.38 7.94
CA GLU A 31 0.09 10.13 8.94
C GLU A 31 1.10 9.24 9.71
N VAL A 32 0.70 7.99 9.99
CA VAL A 32 1.54 7.02 10.72
C VAL A 32 2.62 6.49 9.79
N ILE A 33 2.29 6.27 8.52
CA ILE A 33 3.24 5.86 7.48
C ILE A 33 4.27 6.96 7.27
N GLU A 34 3.84 8.22 7.15
CA GLU A 34 4.72 9.37 6.97
C GLU A 34 5.67 9.55 8.16
N ARG A 35 5.14 9.47 9.39
CA ARG A 35 5.95 9.54 10.61
C ARG A 35 6.97 8.40 10.70
N GLN A 36 6.58 7.18 10.34
CA GLN A 36 7.51 6.04 10.30
C GLN A 36 8.58 6.22 9.22
N CYS A 37 8.22 6.73 8.05
CA CYS A 37 9.20 7.04 7.01
C CYS A 37 10.18 8.12 7.46
N LYS A 38 9.72 9.16 8.17
CA LYS A 38 10.58 10.21 8.74
C LYS A 38 11.50 9.70 9.85
N ASN A 39 11.03 8.79 10.68
CA ASN A 39 11.77 8.34 11.87
C ASN A 39 12.70 7.15 11.59
N ALA A 40 12.33 6.25 10.69
CA ALA A 40 13.00 4.97 10.46
C ALA A 40 13.15 4.58 8.98
N GLY A 41 12.52 5.33 8.06
CA GLY A 41 12.58 5.04 6.64
C GLY A 41 13.74 5.74 5.93
N CYS A 42 14.34 5.06 4.96
CA CYS A 42 15.19 5.73 3.98
C CYS A 42 14.28 6.50 3.01
N GLU A 43 14.29 7.83 3.10
CA GLU A 43 13.47 8.74 2.29
C GLU A 43 13.67 8.49 0.78
N THR A 44 14.88 8.06 0.40
CA THR A 44 15.26 7.66 -0.96
C THR A 44 14.53 6.41 -1.45
N GLU A 45 14.32 5.40 -0.58
CA GLU A 45 13.59 4.19 -0.93
C GLU A 45 12.08 4.46 -1.05
N ARG A 46 11.54 5.36 -0.22
CA ARG A 46 10.16 5.85 -0.34
C ARG A 46 9.94 6.60 -1.65
N ALA A 47 10.85 7.50 -2.02
CA ALA A 47 10.77 8.24 -3.28
C ALA A 47 10.84 7.31 -4.50
N LYS A 48 11.70 6.28 -4.45
CA LYS A 48 11.75 5.23 -5.50
C LYS A 48 10.45 4.44 -5.59
N MET A 49 9.84 4.07 -4.46
CA MET A 49 8.53 3.41 -4.48
C MET A 49 7.45 4.32 -5.06
N LEU A 50 7.36 5.59 -4.62
CA LEU A 50 6.38 6.57 -5.12
C LEU A 50 6.54 6.87 -6.62
N HIS A 51 7.78 7.01 -7.11
CA HIS A 51 8.05 7.15 -8.53
C HIS A 51 7.66 5.89 -9.33
N LYS A 52 7.84 4.70 -8.75
CA LYS A 52 7.44 3.41 -9.35
C LYS A 52 5.93 3.17 -9.30
N LEU A 53 5.24 3.82 -8.37
CA LEU A 53 3.80 3.86 -8.16
C LEU A 53 3.06 4.75 -9.18
N GLY A 54 3.78 5.54 -9.98
CA GLY A 54 3.23 6.39 -11.04
C GLY A 54 3.10 7.85 -10.62
N GLY A 55 4.25 8.54 -10.59
CA GLY A 55 4.27 9.98 -10.91
C GLY A 55 4.09 10.20 -12.41
#